data_AF-A0AAJ8LYB5-F1
#
_entry.id   AF-A0AAJ8LYB5-F1
#
_cell.length_a   1.000
_cell.length_b   1.000
_cell.length_c   1.000
_cell.angle_alpha   90.00
_cell.angle_beta   90.00
_cell.angle_gamma   90.00
#
_symmetry.space_group_name_H-M   'P 1'
#
loop_
_entity.id
_entity.type
_entity.pdbx_description
1 polymer ?
#
loop_
_entity_poly.entity_id
_entity_poly.type
_entity_poly.pdbx_seq_one_letter_code
_entity_poly.pdbx_strand_id
1 'polypeptide(L)'
;MGASQSSAAHGEQFSPALIDSLSSRHEPVPPSSSADDIIRRRLAAEAAHIRSQEAEILHSISAALEKENLDKDKAGLNSDVLGRDIEEIRGKIERIREKKNREEEGVRLAREGVKHDHPDKPLDCWKQVDIFKTEVSKLEQAFVKSLQ
;
A
#
# COMPACT_ATOMS: atom_id res chain seq x y z
N MET A 1 52.06 54.57 38.38
CA MET A 1 51.44 53.61 39.32
C MET A 1 50.20 53.03 38.64
N GLY A 2 50.18 51.70 38.49
CA GLY A 2 48.99 50.85 38.27
C GLY A 2 48.23 51.00 36.95
N ALA A 3 47.63 49.96 36.36
CA ALA A 3 47.76 48.52 36.47
C ALA A 3 47.06 47.98 35.21
N SER A 4 47.77 47.24 34.36
CA SER A 4 47.16 46.51 33.24
C SER A 4 46.48 45.26 33.81
N GLN A 5 45.16 45.17 33.69
CA GLN A 5 44.44 43.90 33.87
C GLN A 5 44.25 43.27 32.49
N SER A 6 44.95 42.16 32.24
CA SER A 6 44.76 41.32 31.06
C SER A 6 44.02 40.05 31.45
N SER A 7 43.02 39.73 30.64
CA SER A 7 42.08 38.62 30.72
C SER A 7 42.76 37.25 30.84
N ALA A 8 42.31 36.42 31.79
CA ALA A 8 42.81 35.06 32.00
C ALA A 8 42.06 34.07 31.07
N ALA A 9 42.74 33.65 29.99
CA ALA A 9 42.39 32.44 29.26
C ALA A 9 42.83 31.22 30.10
N HIS A 10 41.87 30.43 30.58
CA HIS A 10 42.14 29.20 31.31
C HIS A 10 42.42 28.08 30.28
N GLY A 11 43.70 27.91 29.94
CA GLY A 11 44.17 26.70 29.27
C GLY A 11 44.29 25.58 30.30
N GLU A 12 43.48 24.53 30.15
CA GLU A 12 43.57 23.29 30.92
C GLU A 12 44.98 22.68 30.74
N GLN A 13 45.85 22.87 31.74
CA GLN A 13 47.17 22.24 31.75
C GLN A 13 47.04 20.86 32.37
N PHE A 14 47.24 19.83 31.54
CA PHE A 14 47.38 18.46 32.03
C PHE A 14 48.61 18.35 32.93
N SER A 15 48.46 17.61 34.04
CA SER A 15 49.57 17.43 34.98
C SER A 15 50.80 16.83 34.27
N PRO A 16 52.02 17.28 34.60
CA PRO A 16 53.25 16.75 34.01
C PRO A 16 53.38 15.23 34.17
N ALA A 17 52.81 14.66 35.25
CA ALA A 17 52.78 13.22 35.48
C ALA A 17 51.93 12.45 34.46
N LEU A 18 50.84 13.04 33.96
CA LEU A 18 50.04 12.44 32.88
C LEU A 18 50.81 12.48 31.56
N ILE A 19 51.46 13.60 31.27
CA ILE A 19 52.27 13.78 30.06
C ILE A 19 53.45 12.79 30.07
N ASP A 20 54.14 12.66 31.19
CA ASP A 20 55.24 11.71 31.38
C ASP A 20 54.77 10.25 31.27
N SER A 21 53.58 9.91 31.80
CA SER A 21 53.01 8.57 31.65
C SER A 21 52.66 8.22 30.19
N LEU A 22 52.16 9.20 29.43
CA LEU A 22 51.81 9.03 28.02
C LEU A 22 53.06 8.99 27.14
N SER A 23 54.10 9.76 27.48
CA SER A 23 55.39 9.74 26.81
C SER A 23 56.20 8.47 27.12
N SER A 24 56.14 7.95 28.34
CA SER A 24 56.76 6.66 28.72
C SER A 24 56.11 5.46 28.01
N ARG A 25 54.82 5.56 27.66
CA ARG A 25 54.09 4.52 26.91
C ARG A 25 54.46 4.44 25.42
N HIS A 26 55.36 5.30 24.94
CA HIS A 26 55.74 5.40 23.52
C HIS A 26 56.85 4.41 23.10
N GLU A 27 57.40 3.59 23.99
CA GLU A 27 58.23 2.44 23.57
C GLU A 27 57.33 1.34 22.95
N PRO A 28 57.71 0.75 21.80
CA PRO A 28 56.99 -0.38 21.21
C PRO A 28 57.26 -1.65 22.03
N VAL A 29 56.68 -1.71 23.22
CA VAL A 29 56.62 -2.93 24.04
C VAL A 29 55.76 -3.93 23.25
N PRO A 30 56.22 -5.17 23.02
CA PRO A 30 55.37 -6.19 22.42
C PRO A 30 54.08 -6.28 23.24
N PRO A 31 52.90 -6.42 22.62
CA PRO A 31 51.65 -6.49 23.37
C PRO A 31 51.84 -7.54 24.46
N SER A 32 51.62 -7.17 25.72
CA SER A 32 51.54 -8.17 26.79
C SER A 32 50.40 -9.09 26.36
N SER A 33 50.72 -10.27 25.83
CA SER A 33 49.75 -11.20 25.22
C SER A 33 48.53 -11.41 26.12
N SER A 34 48.77 -11.41 27.44
CA SER A 34 47.75 -11.44 28.48
C SER A 34 46.66 -10.36 28.37
N ALA A 35 46.97 -9.11 28.00
CA ALA A 35 45.99 -8.05 27.90
C ALA A 35 45.14 -8.18 26.63
N ASP A 36 45.79 -8.49 25.50
CA ASP A 36 45.11 -8.74 24.22
C ASP A 36 44.21 -9.98 24.29
N ASP A 37 44.65 -11.02 25.01
CA ASP A 37 43.88 -12.24 25.22
C ASP A 37 42.60 -11.97 26.04
N ILE A 38 42.68 -11.12 27.06
CA ILE A 38 41.51 -10.67 27.84
C ILE A 38 40.54 -9.89 26.95
N ILE A 39 41.05 -8.98 26.11
CA ILE A 39 40.23 -8.19 25.19
C ILE A 39 39.53 -9.09 24.18
N ARG A 40 40.24 -10.02 23.55
CA ARG A 40 39.66 -10.99 22.59
C ARG A 40 38.60 -11.87 23.24
N ARG A 41 38.85 -12.35 24.46
CA ARG A 41 37.88 -13.16 25.21
C ARG A 41 36.61 -12.37 25.50
N ARG A 42 36.74 -11.12 25.95
CA ARG A 42 35.58 -10.26 26.22
C ARG A 42 34.82 -9.94 24.95
N LEU A 43 35.52 -9.60 23.86
CA LEU A 43 34.90 -9.35 22.56
C LEU A 43 34.14 -10.57 22.04
N ALA A 44 34.71 -11.78 22.17
CA ALA A 44 34.04 -13.00 21.76
C ALA A 44 32.79 -13.29 22.61
N ALA A 45 32.86 -13.05 23.92
CA ALA A 45 31.72 -13.20 24.82
C ALA A 45 30.59 -12.20 24.50
N GLU A 46 30.93 -10.92 24.29
CA GLU A 46 29.97 -9.89 23.90
C GLU A 46 29.37 -10.16 22.51
N ALA A 47 30.18 -10.58 21.54
CA ALA A 47 29.69 -10.96 20.22
C ALA A 47 28.74 -12.17 20.27
N ALA A 48 29.02 -13.15 21.14
CA ALA A 48 28.12 -14.28 21.35
C ALA A 48 26.81 -13.84 22.03
N HIS A 49 26.89 -12.92 23.00
CA HIS A 49 25.72 -12.36 23.66
C HIS A 49 24.82 -11.60 22.69
N ILE A 50 25.39 -10.71 21.87
CA ILE A 50 24.66 -9.94 20.85
C ILE A 50 23.98 -10.88 19.86
N ARG A 51 24.68 -11.89 19.33
CA ARG A 51 24.06 -12.87 18.41
C ARG A 51 22.89 -13.63 19.04
N SER A 52 22.97 -13.94 20.33
CA SER A 52 21.87 -14.59 21.05
C SER A 52 20.65 -13.67 21.15
N GLN A 53 20.87 -12.38 21.47
CA GLN A 53 19.80 -11.39 21.52
C GLN A 53 19.18 -11.15 20.15
N GLU A 54 20.00 -11.07 19.09
CA GLU A 54 19.51 -10.95 17.72
C GLU A 54 18.62 -12.14 17.33
N ALA A 55 19.02 -13.37 17.68
CA ALA A 55 18.22 -14.57 17.42
C ALA A 55 16.86 -14.53 18.14
N GLU A 56 16.85 -14.08 19.40
CA GLU A 56 15.61 -13.92 20.19
C GLU A 56 14.70 -12.83 19.60
N ILE A 57 15.28 -11.70 19.21
CA ILE A 57 14.54 -10.60 18.57
C ILE A 57 13.95 -11.08 17.24
N LEU A 58 14.75 -11.72 16.38
CA LEU A 58 14.25 -12.26 15.11
C LEU A 58 13.14 -13.29 15.32
N HIS A 59 13.27 -14.15 16.34
CA HIS A 59 12.23 -15.10 16.68
C HIS A 59 10.93 -14.39 17.10
N SER A 60 11.01 -13.40 17.99
CA SER A 60 9.83 -12.63 18.43
C SER A 60 9.17 -11.84 17.29
N ILE A 61 9.96 -11.25 16.39
CA ILE A 61 9.46 -10.58 15.19
C ILE A 61 8.74 -11.58 14.29
N SER A 62 9.35 -12.74 14.04
CA SER A 62 8.74 -13.77 13.19
C SER A 62 7.41 -14.27 13.75
N ALA A 63 7.34 -14.52 15.07
CA ALA A 63 6.11 -14.93 15.75
C ALA A 63 5.04 -13.83 15.71
N ALA A 64 5.43 -12.56 15.86
CA ALA A 64 4.50 -11.44 15.76
C ALA A 64 3.92 -11.28 14.35
N LEU A 65 4.76 -11.40 13.32
CA LEU A 65 4.33 -11.34 11.91
C LEU A 65 3.44 -12.52 11.53
N GLU A 66 3.75 -13.73 12.00
CA GLU A 66 2.90 -14.90 11.78
C GLU A 66 1.52 -14.72 12.41
N LYS A 67 1.47 -14.22 13.65
CA LYS A 67 0.21 -13.91 14.32
C LYS A 67 -0.57 -12.83 13.58
N GLU A 68 0.08 -11.75 13.12
CA GLU A 68 -0.58 -10.70 12.34
C GLU A 68 -1.18 -11.26 11.05
N ASN A 69 -0.45 -12.11 10.33
CA ASN A 69 -0.95 -12.75 9.11
C ASN A 69 -2.19 -13.61 9.41
N LEU A 70 -2.14 -14.44 10.46
CA LEU A 70 -3.28 -15.25 10.89
C LEU A 70 -4.49 -14.38 11.31
N ASP A 71 -4.25 -13.26 11.98
CA ASP A 71 -5.32 -12.34 12.41
C ASP A 71 -5.93 -11.59 11.21
N LYS A 72 -5.12 -11.21 10.21
CA LYS A 72 -5.59 -10.61 8.95
C LYS A 72 -6.40 -11.59 8.11
N ASP A 73 -5.99 -12.85 8.06
CA ASP A 73 -6.75 -13.91 7.39
C ASP A 73 -8.10 -14.15 8.09
N LYS A 74 -8.15 -14.07 9.42
CA LYS A 74 -9.39 -14.18 10.21
C LYS A 74 -10.31 -12.97 10.10
N ALA A 75 -9.76 -11.77 9.88
CA ALA A 75 -10.51 -10.53 9.76
C ALA A 75 -11.36 -10.44 8.47
N GLY A 76 -11.43 -11.50 7.67
CA GLY A 76 -12.27 -11.54 6.46
C GLY A 76 -11.68 -10.79 5.28
N LEU A 77 -10.49 -10.19 5.44
CA LEU A 77 -9.67 -9.64 4.35
C LEU A 77 -8.87 -10.73 3.63
N ASN A 78 -9.38 -11.97 3.64
CA ASN A 78 -8.79 -13.05 2.85
C ASN A 78 -9.01 -12.73 1.36
N SER A 79 -7.93 -12.88 0.57
CA SER A 79 -7.95 -12.78 -0.89
C SER A 79 -9.07 -13.58 -1.52
N ASP A 80 -9.47 -14.71 -0.93
CA ASP A 80 -10.57 -15.53 -1.44
C ASP A 80 -11.94 -14.88 -1.29
N VAL A 81 -12.19 -14.17 -0.18
CA VAL A 81 -13.44 -13.45 0.07
C VAL A 81 -13.54 -12.28 -0.90
N LEU A 82 -12.46 -11.50 -1.03
CA LEU A 82 -12.37 -10.42 -2.01
C LEU A 82 -12.53 -10.93 -3.45
N GLY A 83 -11.95 -12.08 -3.77
CA GLY A 83 -12.11 -12.73 -5.07
C GLY A 83 -13.56 -13.09 -5.39
N ARG A 84 -14.30 -13.63 -4.41
CA ARG A 84 -15.74 -13.92 -4.54
C ARG A 84 -16.56 -12.64 -4.72
N ASP A 85 -16.28 -11.61 -3.92
CA ASP A 85 -16.99 -10.33 -4.00
C ASP A 85 -16.77 -9.65 -5.36
N ILE A 86 -15.53 -9.69 -5.88
CA ILE A 86 -15.20 -9.18 -7.21
C ILE A 86 -15.99 -9.93 -8.29
N GLU A 87 -16.07 -11.25 -8.21
CA GLU A 87 -16.80 -12.06 -9.19
C GLU A 87 -18.32 -11.81 -9.12
N GLU A 88 -18.87 -11.63 -7.92
CA GLU A 88 -20.26 -11.23 -7.74
C GLU A 88 -20.55 -9.87 -8.39
N ILE A 89 -19.67 -8.89 -8.17
CA ILE A 89 -19.79 -7.54 -8.76
C ILE A 89 -19.70 -7.63 -10.29
N ARG A 90 -18.75 -8.41 -10.83
CA ARG A 90 -18.65 -8.65 -12.28
C ARG A 90 -19.94 -9.25 -12.84
N GLY A 91 -20.48 -10.29 -12.19
CA GLY A 91 -21.75 -10.90 -12.58
C GLY A 91 -22.96 -9.96 -12.48
N LYS A 92 -22.97 -9.01 -11.54
CA LYS A 92 -23.99 -7.95 -11.48
C LYS A 92 -23.85 -6.97 -12.65
N ILE A 93 -22.63 -6.55 -12.99
CA ILE A 93 -22.37 -5.62 -14.10
C ILE A 93 -22.81 -6.23 -15.43
N GLU A 94 -22.46 -7.49 -15.71
CA GLU A 94 -22.87 -8.15 -16.95
C GLU A 94 -24.39 -8.27 -17.07
N ARG A 95 -25.09 -8.66 -15.99
CA ARG A 95 -26.57 -8.67 -15.97
C ARG A 95 -27.18 -7.29 -16.25
N ILE A 96 -26.57 -6.21 -15.76
CA ILE A 96 -27.02 -4.85 -16.03
C ILE A 96 -26.75 -4.46 -17.48
N ARG A 97 -25.59 -4.82 -18.03
CA ARG A 97 -25.25 -4.58 -19.44
C ARG A 97 -26.19 -5.31 -20.38
N GLU A 98 -26.46 -6.58 -20.13
CA GLU A 98 -27.42 -7.38 -20.90
C GLU A 98 -28.80 -6.74 -20.86
N LYS A 99 -29.28 -6.33 -19.68
CA LYS A 99 -30.58 -5.62 -19.55
C LYS A 99 -30.60 -4.30 -20.30
N LYS A 100 -29.52 -3.51 -20.25
CA LYS A 100 -29.42 -2.21 -20.94
C LYS A 100 -29.40 -2.37 -22.46
N ASN A 101 -28.73 -3.40 -22.97
CA ASN A 101 -28.60 -3.64 -24.40
C ASN A 101 -29.83 -4.35 -25.00
N ARG A 102 -30.72 -4.88 -24.15
CA ARG A 102 -31.97 -5.48 -24.58
C ARG A 102 -33.01 -4.39 -24.84
N GLU A 103 -32.79 -3.65 -25.92
CA GLU A 103 -33.85 -2.85 -26.53
C GLU A 103 -35.01 -3.77 -26.92
N GLU A 104 -36.26 -3.36 -26.62
CA GLU A 104 -37.42 -4.12 -27.04
C GLU A 104 -37.52 -4.10 -28.57
N GLU A 105 -37.68 -5.29 -29.17
CA GLU A 105 -37.75 -5.46 -30.63
C GLU A 105 -38.79 -4.55 -31.29
N GLY A 106 -39.92 -4.29 -30.62
CA GLY A 106 -40.96 -3.37 -31.08
C GLY A 106 -40.45 -1.94 -31.27
N VAL A 107 -39.66 -1.43 -30.30
CA VAL A 107 -39.07 -0.08 -30.35
C VAL A 107 -37.97 -0.01 -31.41
N ARG A 108 -37.15 -1.06 -31.54
CA ARG A 108 -36.11 -1.14 -32.58
C ARG A 108 -36.71 -1.05 -33.99
N LEU A 109 -37.71 -1.89 -34.28
CA LEU A 109 -38.40 -1.94 -35.57
C LEU A 109 -39.15 -0.64 -35.87
N ALA A 110 -39.85 -0.08 -34.88
CA ALA A 110 -40.57 1.18 -35.07
C ALA A 110 -39.61 2.36 -35.33
N ARG A 111 -38.43 2.38 -34.69
CA ARG A 111 -37.39 3.38 -34.98
C ARG A 111 -36.83 3.26 -36.39
N GLU A 112 -36.62 2.03 -36.88
CA GLU A 112 -36.19 1.79 -38.25
C GLU A 112 -37.25 2.24 -39.27
N GLY A 113 -38.53 1.99 -38.99
CA GLY A 113 -39.63 2.42 -39.86
C GLY A 113 -39.77 3.94 -40.02
N VAL A 114 -39.27 4.73 -39.05
CA VAL A 114 -39.23 6.21 -39.13
C VAL A 114 -38.10 6.70 -40.04
N LYS A 115 -37.06 5.89 -40.29
CA LYS A 115 -35.97 6.27 -41.19
C LYS A 115 -36.43 6.17 -42.64
N HIS A 116 -36.14 7.20 -43.42
CA HIS A 116 -36.48 7.25 -44.84
C HIS A 116 -35.41 6.51 -45.68
N ASP A 117 -35.41 5.19 -45.63
CA ASP A 117 -34.45 4.35 -46.37
C ASP A 117 -35.01 3.83 -47.72
N HIS A 118 -36.22 4.24 -48.11
CA HIS A 118 -36.87 3.80 -49.34
C HIS A 118 -37.01 4.93 -50.36
N PRO A 119 -36.17 4.98 -51.41
CA PRO A 119 -36.22 6.03 -52.43
C PRO A 119 -37.47 5.94 -53.33
N ASP A 120 -38.09 4.76 -53.44
CA ASP A 120 -39.20 4.48 -54.37
C ASP A 120 -40.60 4.60 -53.74
N LYS A 121 -40.70 4.92 -52.45
CA LYS A 121 -41.99 5.07 -51.76
C LYS A 121 -41.98 6.32 -50.88
N PRO A 122 -42.96 7.22 -51.01
CA PRO A 122 -43.11 8.31 -50.05
C PRO A 122 -43.44 7.73 -48.68
N LEU A 123 -42.65 8.11 -47.66
CA LEU A 123 -42.93 7.70 -46.28
C LEU A 123 -44.27 8.31 -45.83
N ASP A 124 -45.17 7.48 -45.31
CA ASP A 124 -46.26 7.94 -44.43
C ASP A 124 -45.66 8.31 -43.07
N CYS A 125 -44.90 9.41 -43.01
CA CYS A 125 -44.17 9.86 -41.82
C CYS A 125 -45.08 9.90 -40.59
N TRP A 126 -46.34 10.32 -40.75
CA TRP A 126 -47.30 10.39 -39.66
C TRP A 126 -47.61 9.01 -39.04
N LYS A 127 -47.72 7.97 -39.86
CA LYS A 127 -48.10 6.61 -39.46
C LYS A 127 -46.92 5.91 -38.80
N GLN A 128 -45.72 6.06 -39.35
CA GLN A 128 -44.50 5.51 -38.77
C GLN A 128 -44.17 6.17 -37.43
N VAL A 129 -44.34 7.50 -37.34
CA VAL A 129 -44.18 8.23 -36.07
C VAL A 129 -45.23 7.83 -35.05
N ASP A 130 -46.48 7.61 -35.46
CA ASP A 130 -47.55 7.15 -34.56
C ASP A 130 -47.24 5.76 -33.99
N ILE A 131 -46.83 4.82 -34.84
CA ILE A 131 -46.38 3.48 -34.41
C ILE A 131 -45.22 3.60 -33.41
N PHE A 132 -44.20 4.41 -33.72
CA PHE A 132 -43.08 4.64 -32.82
C PHE A 132 -43.52 5.22 -31.46
N LYS A 133 -44.41 6.21 -31.45
CA LYS A 133 -44.96 6.79 -30.21
C LYS A 133 -45.70 5.74 -29.38
N THR A 134 -46.47 4.86 -30.02
CA THR A 134 -47.19 3.81 -29.29
C THR A 134 -46.24 2.80 -28.64
N GLU A 135 -45.18 2.39 -29.33
CA GLU A 135 -44.18 1.46 -28.79
C GLU A 135 -43.34 2.11 -27.66
N VAL A 136 -42.96 3.38 -27.81
CA VAL A 136 -42.28 4.14 -26.74
C VAL A 136 -43.18 4.29 -25.52
N SER A 137 -44.47 4.60 -25.70
CA SER A 137 -45.40 4.73 -24.57
C SER A 137 -45.57 3.41 -23.80
N LYS A 138 -45.57 2.27 -24.49
CA LYS A 138 -45.58 0.95 -23.84
C LYS A 138 -44.31 0.72 -23.03
N LEU A 139 -43.14 1.03 -23.60
CA LEU A 139 -41.85 0.92 -22.93
C LEU A 139 -41.78 1.82 -21.68
N GLU A 140 -42.24 3.07 -21.79
CA GLU A 140 -42.30 4.03 -20.68
C GLU A 140 -43.21 3.53 -19.57
N GLN A 141 -44.40 3.03 -19.90
CA GLN A 141 -45.32 2.46 -18.91
C GLN A 141 -44.72 1.23 -18.21
N ALA A 142 -44.05 0.35 -18.94
CA ALA A 142 -43.37 -0.82 -18.36
C ALA A 142 -42.21 -0.39 -17.44
N PHE A 143 -41.43 0.62 -17.85
CA PHE A 143 -40.35 1.18 -17.05
C PHE A 143 -40.87 1.81 -15.75
N VAL A 144 -41.90 2.65 -15.81
CA VAL A 144 -42.50 3.27 -14.61
C VAL A 144 -43.05 2.21 -13.66
N LYS A 145 -43.72 1.17 -14.17
CA LYS A 145 -44.19 0.03 -13.35
C LYS A 145 -43.05 -0.75 -12.70
N SER A 146 -41.87 -0.81 -13.32
CA SER A 146 -40.70 -1.51 -12.75
C SER A 146 -40.01 -0.75 -11.60
N LEU A 147 -40.33 0.54 -11.44
CA LEU A 147 -39.79 1.39 -10.37
C LEU A 147 -40.69 1.46 -9.13
N GLN A 148 -41.92 0.95 -9.21
CA GLN A 148 -42.88 0.86 -8.11
C GLN A 148 -42.71 -0.46 -7.36
#